data_AF-A0A7W4EKP1-F1
#
_entry.id   AF-A0A7W4EKP1-F1
#
_cell.length_a   1.000
_cell.length_b   1.000
_cell.length_c   1.000
_cell.angle_alpha   90.00
_cell.angle_beta   90.00
_cell.angle_gamma   90.00
#
_symmetry.space_group_name_H-M   'P 1'
#
loop_
_entity.id
_entity.type
_entity.pdbx_description
1 polymer ?
#
loop_
_entity_poly.entity_id
_entity_poly.type
_entity_poly.pdbx_seq_one_letter_code
_entity_poly.pdbx_strand_id
1 'polypeptide(L)'
;MDGTKQNAFKHCIWIGALATRLDESSAYRAGFVHEEMARSGQPPEFREMDEWNNFVGASIGADAKRKNLPDQWGYVVDQCYSLAESGQLYGPGGIKGGYGH
;
A
#
# COMPACT_ATOMS: atom_id res chain seq x y z
N MET A 1 13.34 1.73 8.37
CA MET A 1 11.99 2.07 7.88
C MET A 1 11.73 3.52 8.22
N ASP A 2 11.20 4.27 7.26
CA ASP A 2 10.94 5.70 7.34
C ASP A 2 9.44 5.97 7.13
N GLY A 3 8.90 6.94 7.87
CA GLY A 3 7.48 7.33 7.82
C GLY A 3 7.12 8.24 6.64
N THR A 4 7.82 8.11 5.51
CA THR A 4 7.76 9.08 4.41
C THR A 4 6.59 8.81 3.47
N LYS A 5 6.16 9.86 2.74
CA LYS A 5 5.18 9.74 1.65
C LYS A 5 5.60 8.70 0.61
N GLN A 6 6.89 8.67 0.29
CA GLN A 6 7.47 7.73 -0.68
C GLN A 6 7.37 6.29 -0.19
N ASN A 7 7.57 6.06 1.12
CA ASN A 7 7.39 4.73 1.70
C ASN A 7 5.92 4.31 1.65
N ALA A 8 4.99 5.18 2.08
CA ALA A 8 3.55 4.92 1.98
C ALA A 8 3.11 4.59 0.54
N PHE A 9 3.57 5.38 -0.44
CA PHE A 9 3.33 5.13 -1.86
C PHE A 9 3.89 3.77 -2.32
N LYS A 10 5.12 3.43 -1.92
CA LYS A 10 5.77 2.15 -2.25
C LYS A 10 4.94 0.95 -1.78
N HIS A 11 4.43 0.98 -0.54
CA HIS A 11 3.58 -0.09 -0.01
C HIS A 11 2.25 -0.22 -0.80
N CYS A 12 1.61 0.91 -1.10
CA CYS A 12 0.40 0.94 -1.92
C CYS A 12 0.61 0.31 -3.31
N ILE A 13 1.64 0.75 -4.05
CA ILE A 13 1.87 0.22 -5.39
C ILE A 13 2.30 -1.25 -5.35
N TRP A 14 3.15 -1.65 -4.41
CA TRP A 14 3.67 -3.02 -4.39
C TRP A 14 2.55 -4.06 -4.20
N ILE A 15 1.67 -3.84 -3.24
CA ILE A 15 0.55 -4.75 -3.00
C ILE A 15 -0.53 -4.61 -4.08
N GLY A 16 -0.78 -3.39 -4.58
CA GLY A 16 -1.67 -3.21 -5.72
C GLY A 16 -1.22 -3.99 -6.95
N ALA A 17 0.09 -4.05 -7.23
CA ALA A 17 0.67 -4.85 -8.30
C ALA A 17 0.28 -6.31 -8.15
N LEU A 18 0.49 -6.83 -6.94
CA LEU A 18 0.26 -8.22 -6.62
C LEU A 18 -1.22 -8.59 -6.76
N ALA A 19 -2.11 -7.69 -6.33
CA ALA A 19 -3.57 -7.86 -6.44
C ALA A 19 -4.06 -7.89 -7.90
N THR A 20 -3.39 -7.22 -8.84
CA THR A 20 -3.74 -7.34 -10.29
C THR A 20 -3.52 -8.76 -10.83
N ARG A 21 -2.61 -9.54 -10.22
CA ARG A 21 -2.32 -10.92 -10.64
C ARG A 21 -3.07 -11.95 -9.81
N LEU A 22 -3.07 -11.77 -8.50
CA LEU A 22 -3.74 -12.65 -7.55
C LEU A 22 -5.19 -12.19 -7.32
N ASP A 23 -5.57 -11.97 -6.08
CA ASP A 23 -6.82 -11.36 -5.65
C ASP A 23 -6.50 -10.47 -4.44
N GLU A 24 -7.49 -9.69 -3.99
CA GLU A 24 -7.33 -8.76 -2.87
C GLU A 24 -6.81 -9.45 -1.60
N SER A 25 -7.41 -10.59 -1.24
CA SER A 25 -7.10 -11.31 0.00
C SER A 25 -5.71 -11.93 -0.05
N SER A 26 -5.36 -12.58 -1.15
CA SER A 26 -4.06 -13.21 -1.36
C SER A 26 -2.93 -12.18 -1.37
N ALA A 27 -3.16 -11.02 -2.01
CA ALA A 27 -2.18 -9.94 -2.04
C ALA A 27 -2.00 -9.28 -0.66
N TYR A 28 -3.10 -8.98 0.04
CA TYR A 28 -3.03 -8.42 1.40
C TYR A 28 -2.32 -9.37 2.38
N ARG A 29 -2.61 -10.67 2.32
CA ARG A 29 -1.91 -11.68 3.15
C ARG A 29 -0.41 -11.70 2.88
N ALA A 30 0.02 -11.56 1.63
CA ALA A 30 1.44 -11.49 1.29
C ALA A 30 2.10 -10.23 1.89
N GLY A 31 1.42 -9.08 1.84
CA GLY A 31 1.86 -7.85 2.51
C GLY A 31 1.97 -8.03 4.03
N PHE A 32 0.94 -8.60 4.66
CA PHE A 32 0.97 -8.88 6.10
C PHE A 32 2.14 -9.79 6.51
N VAL A 33 2.37 -10.88 5.77
CA VAL A 33 3.50 -11.79 6.04
C VAL A 33 4.84 -11.08 5.84
N HIS A 34 4.96 -10.21 4.84
CA HIS A 34 6.15 -9.39 4.64
C HIS A 34 6.44 -8.51 5.87
N GLU A 35 5.43 -7.80 6.39
CA GLU A 35 5.61 -6.96 7.58
C GLU A 35 5.92 -7.80 8.84
N GLU A 36 5.30 -8.96 8.99
CA GLU A 36 5.58 -9.90 10.09
C GLU A 36 7.03 -10.40 10.09
N MET A 37 7.60 -10.64 8.92
CA MET A 37 8.97 -11.13 8.78
C MET A 37 10.01 -10.00 8.81
N ALA A 38 9.61 -8.77 8.46
CA ALA A 38 10.46 -7.58 8.51
C ALA A 38 10.61 -6.98 9.93
N ARG A 39 9.98 -7.60 10.95
CA ARG A 39 9.78 -7.09 12.32
C ARG A 39 11.02 -6.67 13.11
N SER A 40 12.24 -7.03 12.75
CA SER A 40 13.40 -6.78 13.61
C SER A 40 13.75 -5.29 13.68
N GLY A 41 13.26 -4.60 14.73
CA GLY A 41 13.66 -3.23 15.08
C GLY A 41 12.79 -2.11 14.50
N GLN A 42 11.65 -2.42 13.88
CA GLN A 42 10.71 -1.39 13.40
C GLN A 42 9.78 -0.92 14.54
N PRO A 43 9.65 0.40 14.76
CA PRO A 43 8.62 0.96 15.65
C PRO A 43 7.19 0.62 15.20
N PRO A 44 6.25 0.32 16.12
CA PRO A 44 4.88 -0.09 15.80
C PRO A 44 4.13 0.89 14.88
N GLU A 45 4.38 2.19 15.00
CA GLU A 45 3.74 3.23 14.22
C GLU A 45 4.02 3.10 12.71
N PHE A 46 5.20 2.62 12.32
CA PHE A 46 5.53 2.40 10.91
C PHE A 46 4.88 1.14 10.37
N ARG A 47 4.65 0.15 11.22
CA ARG A 47 3.94 -1.07 10.83
C ARG A 47 2.48 -0.76 10.49
N GLU A 48 1.79 0.04 11.31
CA GLU A 48 0.41 0.43 11.01
C GLU A 48 0.31 1.17 9.68
N MET A 49 1.27 2.06 9.40
CA MET A 49 1.38 2.73 8.10
C MET A 49 1.52 1.72 6.95
N ASP A 50 2.45 0.78 7.06
CA ASP A 50 2.74 -0.21 6.02
C ASP A 50 1.53 -1.12 5.78
N GLU A 51 0.90 -1.64 6.84
CA GLU A 51 -0.30 -2.49 6.77
C GLU A 51 -1.50 -1.79 6.13
N TRP A 52 -1.78 -0.53 6.51
CA TRP A 52 -2.89 0.22 5.93
C TRP A 52 -2.66 0.55 4.46
N ASN A 53 -1.44 0.92 4.07
CA ASN A 53 -1.15 1.20 2.67
C ASN A 53 -1.10 -0.09 1.82
N ASN A 54 -0.66 -1.21 2.39
CA ASN A 54 -0.81 -2.53 1.78
C ASN A 54 -2.29 -2.85 1.52
N PHE A 55 -3.17 -2.60 2.49
CA PHE A 55 -4.63 -2.79 2.33
C PHE A 55 -5.19 -1.91 1.21
N VAL A 56 -4.89 -0.60 1.20
CA VAL A 56 -5.32 0.33 0.15
C VAL A 56 -4.85 -0.15 -1.23
N GLY A 57 -3.58 -0.54 -1.34
CA GLY A 57 -3.02 -1.10 -2.57
C GLY A 57 -3.79 -2.34 -3.05
N ALA A 58 -4.05 -3.29 -2.15
CA ALA A 58 -4.77 -4.51 -2.46
C ALA A 58 -6.16 -4.22 -3.06
N SER A 59 -6.92 -3.31 -2.44
CA SER A 59 -8.26 -2.94 -2.92
C SER A 59 -8.21 -2.27 -4.29
N ILE A 60 -7.24 -1.39 -4.55
CA ILE A 60 -7.06 -0.72 -5.85
C ILE A 60 -6.72 -1.75 -6.94
N GLY A 61 -5.76 -2.63 -6.69
CA GLY A 61 -5.37 -3.65 -7.67
C GLY A 61 -6.48 -4.66 -7.96
N ALA A 62 -7.25 -5.03 -6.94
CA ALA A 62 -8.43 -5.87 -7.10
C ALA A 62 -9.54 -5.19 -7.90
N ASP A 63 -9.75 -3.88 -7.72
CA ASP A 63 -10.67 -3.10 -8.55
C ASP A 63 -10.21 -3.04 -10.01
N ALA A 64 -8.92 -2.79 -10.25
CA ALA A 64 -8.33 -2.80 -11.60
C ALA A 64 -8.56 -4.14 -12.31
N LYS A 65 -8.33 -5.25 -11.59
CA LYS A 65 -8.56 -6.61 -12.08
C LYS A 65 -10.04 -6.87 -12.34
N ARG A 66 -10.93 -6.51 -11.40
CA ARG A 66 -12.39 -6.68 -11.52
C ARG A 66 -12.96 -5.92 -12.71
N LYS A 67 -12.46 -4.71 -12.97
CA LYS A 67 -12.84 -3.89 -14.13
C LYS A 67 -12.20 -4.37 -15.45
N ASN A 68 -11.30 -5.35 -15.38
CA ASN A 68 -10.55 -5.88 -16.52
C ASN A 68 -9.88 -4.76 -17.35
N LEU A 69 -9.23 -3.82 -16.65
CA LEU A 69 -8.59 -2.68 -17.32
C LEU A 69 -7.45 -3.18 -18.23
N PRO A 70 -7.22 -2.56 -19.40
CA PRO A 70 -6.10 -2.93 -20.28
C PRO A 70 -4.73 -2.70 -19.63
N ASP A 71 -4.59 -1.61 -18.88
CA ASP A 71 -3.39 -1.30 -18.10
C ASP A 71 -3.73 -1.25 -16.60
N GLN A 72 -3.80 -2.43 -15.99
CA GLN A 72 -4.11 -2.55 -14.56
C GLN A 72 -2.99 -1.99 -13.69
N TRP A 73 -1.73 -2.11 -14.14
CA TRP A 73 -0.59 -1.64 -13.36
C TRP A 73 -0.48 -0.12 -13.39
N GLY A 74 -0.63 0.50 -14.56
CA GLY A 74 -0.71 1.96 -14.69
C GLY A 74 -1.83 2.53 -13.83
N TYR A 75 -3.02 1.91 -13.84
CA TYR A 75 -4.12 2.33 -12.97
C TYR A 75 -3.75 2.31 -11.48
N VAL A 76 -3.10 1.24 -11.00
CA VAL A 76 -2.64 1.15 -9.59
C VAL A 76 -1.68 2.28 -9.26
N VAL A 77 -0.67 2.51 -10.12
CA VAL A 77 0.32 3.56 -9.93
C VAL A 77 -0.35 4.94 -9.84
N ASP A 78 -1.24 5.25 -10.78
CA ASP A 78 -1.94 6.54 -10.84
C ASP A 78 -2.82 6.78 -9.60
N GLN A 79 -3.57 5.76 -9.16
CA GLN A 79 -4.42 5.88 -7.98
C GLN A 79 -3.59 6.03 -6.70
N CYS A 80 -2.59 5.18 -6.49
CA CYS A 80 -1.71 5.28 -5.33
C CYS A 80 -0.95 6.62 -5.30
N TYR A 81 -0.50 7.11 -6.46
CA TYR A 81 0.17 8.40 -6.57
C TYR A 81 -0.77 9.56 -6.24
N SER A 82 -1.98 9.56 -6.80
CA SER A 82 -3.01 10.55 -6.49
C SER A 82 -3.37 10.59 -5.00
N LEU A 83 -3.48 9.42 -4.35
CA LEU A 83 -3.71 9.33 -2.90
C LEU A 83 -2.51 9.82 -2.09
N ALA A 84 -1.29 9.53 -2.53
CA ALA A 84 -0.08 10.02 -1.87
C ALA A 84 -0.01 11.56 -1.90
N GLU A 85 -0.22 12.16 -3.08
CA GLU A 85 -0.18 13.61 -3.28
C GLU A 85 -1.33 14.36 -2.57
N SER A 86 -2.51 13.75 -2.48
CA SER A 86 -3.66 14.31 -1.74
C SER A 86 -3.63 14.03 -0.23
N GLY A 87 -2.59 13.39 0.29
CA GLY A 87 -2.47 13.04 1.70
C GLY A 87 -3.51 12.02 2.18
N GLN A 88 -4.02 11.18 1.27
CA GLN A 88 -5.01 10.15 1.58
C GLN A 88 -4.42 8.77 1.86
N LEU A 89 -3.13 8.57 1.58
CA LEU A 89 -2.37 7.43 2.11
C LEU A 89 -2.01 7.67 3.58
N TYR A 90 -1.76 6.57 4.29
CA TYR A 90 -1.48 6.58 5.73
C TYR A 90 0.00 6.85 5.97
N GLY A 91 0.31 7.68 6.97
CA GLY A 91 1.62 7.84 7.58
C GLY A 91 1.73 7.06 8.89
N PRO A 92 2.81 7.26 9.68
CA PRO A 92 3.00 6.60 10.97
C PRO A 92 1.78 6.70 11.90
N GLY A 93 1.47 5.61 12.59
CA GLY A 93 0.33 5.50 13.50
C GLY A 93 -1.03 5.45 12.80
N GLY A 94 -1.05 5.11 11.51
CA GLY A 94 -2.30 5.06 10.72
C GLY A 94 -2.94 6.44 10.50
N ILE A 95 -2.13 7.51 10.47
CA ILE A 95 -2.62 8.88 10.28
C ILE A 95 -2.52 9.27 8.81
N LYS A 96 -3.64 9.52 8.14
CA LYS A 96 -3.65 9.98 6.73
C LYS A 96 -2.86 11.28 6.55
N GLY A 97 -1.93 11.28 5.59
CA GLY A 97 -1.08 12.42 5.28
C GLY A 97 -0.09 12.80 6.39
N GLY A 98 -0.05 12.06 7.50
CA GLY A 98 0.80 12.31 8.65
C GLY A 98 2.22 11.84 8.44
N TYR A 99 2.85 12.19 7.31
CA TYR A 99 4.20 11.73 6.98
C TYR A 99 5.25 12.41 7.86
N GLY A 100 6.30 11.66 8.22
CA GLY A 100 7.50 12.24 8.83
C GLY A 100 8.22 13.17 7.86
N HIS A 101 8.79 14.26 8.40
CA HIS A 101 9.68 15.16 7.65
C HIS A 101 11.05 14.52 7.41
#